data_AF-A0A8H3GID4-F1
#
_entry.id   AF-A0A8H3GID4-F1
#
_cell.length_a   1.000
_cell.length_b   1.000
_cell.length_c   1.000
_cell.angle_alpha   90.00
_cell.angle_beta   90.00
_cell.angle_gamma   90.00
#
_symmetry.space_group_name_H-M   'P 1'
#
loop_
_entity.id
_entity.type
_entity.pdbx_description
1 polymer ?
#
loop_
_entity_poly.entity_id
_entity_poly.type
_entity_poly.pdbx_seq_one_letter_code
_entity_poly.pdbx_strand_id
1 'polypeptide(L)'
;MLAYIFDNDGSDQRLPHVTEPPLPVSEAELKELGVLYWRADDPEVVESVAKERGYKNRDTINVSRAGLGDLYESKIKGFFEEHMHEDEEIRYILDGTGYFDVRRTRDG
;
A
#
# COMPACT_ATOMS: atom_id res chain seq x y z
N MET A 1 8.09 -6.97 5.14
CA MET A 1 7.58 -5.58 4.95
C MET A 1 8.13 -4.72 6.07
N LEU A 2 8.36 -3.42 5.83
CA LEU A 2 8.69 -2.45 6.89
C LEU A 2 7.47 -1.57 7.11
N ALA A 3 7.10 -1.32 8.37
CA ALA A 3 6.00 -0.44 8.75
C ALA A 3 6.38 0.36 10.01
N TYR A 4 5.96 1.62 10.05
CA TYR A 4 6.27 2.57 11.12
C TYR A 4 5.24 3.70 11.12
N ILE A 5 5.24 4.51 12.19
CA ILE A 5 4.41 5.72 12.28
C ILE A 5 5.00 6.79 11.35
N PHE A 6 4.14 7.35 10.50
CA PHE A 6 4.42 8.46 9.59
C PHE A 6 4.50 9.78 10.36
N ASP A 7 5.55 10.58 10.15
CA ASP A 7 5.78 11.84 10.88
C ASP A 7 4.93 13.04 10.42
N ASN A 8 4.40 12.98 9.19
CA ASN A 8 3.62 14.02 8.54
C ASN A 8 4.19 15.44 8.68
N ASP A 9 5.50 15.59 8.44
CA ASP A 9 6.18 16.89 8.54
C ASP A 9 5.80 17.92 7.44
N GLY A 10 4.95 17.51 6.48
CA GLY A 10 4.49 18.33 5.36
C GLY A 10 5.49 18.49 4.22
N SER A 11 6.60 17.76 4.24
CA SER A 11 7.56 17.71 3.14
C SER A 11 7.06 16.81 2.00
N ASP A 12 7.96 16.46 1.07
CA ASP A 12 7.59 15.65 -0.10
C ASP A 12 7.11 14.27 0.32
N GLN A 13 5.82 14.01 0.12
CA GLN A 13 5.10 12.76 0.46
C GLN A 13 5.77 11.45 0.00
N ARG A 14 6.73 11.52 -0.94
CA ARG A 14 7.46 10.37 -1.45
C ARG A 14 8.66 9.98 -0.59
N LEU A 15 9.02 10.82 0.37
CA LEU A 15 10.11 10.56 1.30
C LEU A 15 9.68 9.51 2.35
N PRO A 16 10.63 8.89 3.07
CA PRO A 16 10.28 7.86 4.05
C PRO A 16 9.44 8.34 5.23
N HIS A 17 9.51 9.62 5.64
CA HIS A 17 8.72 10.17 6.76
C HIS A 17 8.76 9.34 8.06
N VAL A 18 9.98 8.94 8.45
CA VAL A 18 10.22 8.16 9.67
C VAL A 18 10.36 9.11 10.86
N THR A 19 9.58 8.91 11.91
CA THR A 19 9.68 9.69 13.16
C THR A 19 11.07 9.63 13.79
N GLU A 20 11.44 10.67 14.55
CA GLU A 20 12.63 10.67 15.40
C GLU A 20 12.22 10.79 16.88
N PRO A 21 12.33 9.72 17.70
CA PRO A 21 12.88 8.40 17.36
C PRO A 21 11.94 7.53 16.49
N PRO A 22 12.45 6.50 15.78
CA PRO A 22 11.63 5.61 14.97
C PRO A 22 10.59 4.86 15.80
N LEU A 23 9.34 4.86 15.33
CA LEU A 23 8.23 4.12 15.94
C LEU A 23 7.79 2.98 15.02
N PRO A 24 8.38 1.78 15.13
CA PRO A 24 8.03 0.65 14.27
C PRO A 24 6.63 0.12 14.58
N VAL A 25 5.96 -0.41 13.55
CA VAL A 25 4.65 -1.08 13.66
C VAL A 25 4.83 -2.54 13.24
N SER A 26 4.32 -3.46 14.05
CA SER A 26 4.42 -4.89 13.77
C SER A 26 3.39 -5.37 12.74
N GLU A 27 3.67 -6.50 12.08
CA GLU A 27 2.68 -7.15 11.19
C GLU A 27 1.42 -7.59 11.96
N ALA A 28 1.53 -7.88 13.26
CA ALA A 28 0.39 -8.24 14.11
C ALA A 28 -0.54 -7.04 14.33
N GLU A 29 0.02 -5.85 14.62
CA GLU A 29 -0.77 -4.62 14.74
C GLU A 29 -1.47 -4.28 13.42
N LEU A 30 -0.79 -4.41 12.28
CA LEU A 30 -1.40 -4.21 10.97
C LEU A 30 -2.56 -5.18 10.72
N LYS A 31 -2.43 -6.44 11.14
CA LYS A 31 -3.49 -7.43 11.04
C LYS A 31 -4.72 -7.07 11.88
N GLU A 32 -4.53 -6.48 13.06
CA GLU A 32 -5.64 -5.97 13.88
C GLU A 32 -6.40 -4.82 13.21
N LEU A 33 -5.72 -4.05 12.34
CA LEU A 33 -6.33 -3.01 11.49
C LEU A 33 -7.03 -3.58 10.24
N GLY A 34 -6.92 -4.89 10.01
CA GLY A 34 -7.43 -5.54 8.79
C GLY A 34 -6.47 -5.49 7.60
N VAL A 35 -5.23 -5.00 7.79
CA VAL A 35 -4.19 -5.03 6.75
C VAL A 35 -3.52 -6.39 6.77
N LEU A 36 -3.64 -7.12 5.66
CA LEU A 36 -3.11 -8.47 5.53
C LEU A 36 -1.93 -8.48 4.56
N TYR A 37 -0.89 -9.21 4.92
CA TYR A 37 0.36 -9.27 4.16
C TYR A 37 0.75 -10.71 3.88
N TRP A 38 1.23 -10.94 2.66
CA TRP A 38 1.86 -12.18 2.24
C TRP A 38 3.14 -11.85 1.49
N ARG A 39 4.21 -12.58 1.81
CA ARG A 39 5.42 -12.58 0.99
C ARG A 39 5.23 -13.59 -0.14
N ALA A 40 5.03 -13.09 -1.35
CA ALA A 40 4.77 -13.90 -2.53
C ALA A 40 6.00 -13.93 -3.45
N ASP A 41 7.09 -14.56 -3.02
CA ASP A 41 8.26 -14.78 -3.89
C ASP A 41 7.95 -15.80 -5.02
N ASP A 42 6.92 -16.63 -4.81
CA ASP A 42 6.38 -17.60 -5.78
C ASP A 42 4.99 -17.15 -6.25
N PRO A 43 4.73 -17.05 -7.57
CA PRO A 43 3.40 -16.77 -8.12
C PRO A 43 2.27 -17.67 -7.58
N GLU A 44 2.57 -18.91 -7.17
CA GLU A 44 1.56 -19.80 -6.58
C GLU A 44 0.92 -19.24 -5.30
N VAL A 45 1.67 -18.42 -4.53
CA VAL A 45 1.14 -17.74 -3.35
C VAL A 45 -0.02 -16.83 -3.74
N VAL A 46 0.14 -16.04 -4.81
CA VAL A 46 -0.90 -15.14 -5.30
C VAL A 46 -2.15 -15.91 -5.73
N GLU A 47 -1.98 -17.03 -6.45
CA GLU A 47 -3.09 -17.88 -6.88
C GLU A 47 -3.83 -18.51 -5.70
N SER A 48 -3.09 -18.95 -4.67
CA SER A 48 -3.68 -19.53 -3.46
C SER A 48 -4.53 -18.51 -2.69
N VAL A 49 -4.02 -17.30 -2.50
CA VAL A 49 -4.72 -16.19 -1.83
C VAL A 49 -5.93 -15.76 -2.65
N ALA A 50 -5.79 -15.61 -3.96
CA ALA A 50 -6.88 -15.25 -4.85
C ALA A 50 -8.02 -16.29 -4.80
N LYS A 51 -7.68 -17.59 -4.77
CA LYS A 51 -8.66 -18.67 -4.65
C LYS A 51 -9.36 -18.67 -3.30
N GLU A 52 -8.62 -18.54 -2.20
CA GLU A 52 -9.17 -18.52 -0.84
C GLU A 52 -10.11 -17.34 -0.63
N ARG A 53 -9.74 -16.17 -1.14
CA ARG A 53 -10.49 -14.91 -0.95
C ARG A 53 -11.48 -14.59 -2.06
N GLY A 54 -11.56 -15.44 -3.08
CA GLY A 54 -12.51 -15.28 -4.19
C GLY A 54 -12.20 -14.11 -5.14
N TYR A 55 -10.93 -13.73 -5.27
CA TYR A 55 -10.48 -12.68 -6.20
C TYR A 55 -10.50 -13.20 -7.63
N LYS A 56 -11.42 -12.68 -8.45
CA LYS A 56 -11.65 -13.16 -9.83
C LYS A 56 -11.03 -12.27 -10.90
N ASN A 57 -10.80 -11.00 -10.57
CA ASN A 57 -10.34 -9.99 -11.51
C ASN A 57 -8.92 -9.54 -11.15
N ARG A 58 -8.11 -9.29 -12.17
CA ARG A 58 -6.74 -8.77 -12.04
C ARG A 58 -6.39 -7.92 -13.25
N ASP A 59 -5.61 -6.90 -13.00
CA ASP A 59 -4.94 -6.09 -14.01
C ASP A 59 -3.50 -5.81 -13.55
N THR A 60 -2.74 -5.10 -14.38
CA THR A 60 -1.38 -4.69 -14.05
C THR A 60 -1.19 -3.25 -14.47
N ILE A 61 -0.65 -2.45 -13.56
CA ILE A 61 -0.36 -1.03 -13.78
C ILE A 61 1.13 -0.78 -13.55
N ASN A 62 1.72 0.08 -14.38
CA ASN A 62 3.09 0.58 -14.18
C ASN A 62 3.01 2.04 -13.76
N VAL A 63 3.16 2.30 -12.47
CA VAL A 63 3.09 3.65 -11.89
C VAL A 63 4.45 4.34 -12.00
N SER A 64 4.79 4.75 -13.22
CA SER A 64 5.98 5.56 -13.52
C SER A 64 5.64 6.65 -14.53
N ARG A 65 6.50 7.67 -14.64
CA ARG A 65 6.34 8.71 -15.68
C ARG A 65 6.28 8.11 -17.08
N ALA A 66 7.08 7.07 -17.34
CA ALA A 66 7.07 6.36 -18.62
C ALA A 66 5.79 5.51 -18.81
N GLY A 67 5.30 4.86 -17.75
CA GLY A 67 4.12 4.01 -17.81
C GLY A 67 2.80 4.78 -17.90
N LEU A 68 2.68 5.94 -17.23
CA LEU A 68 1.44 6.73 -17.16
C LEU A 68 1.45 7.99 -18.03
N GLY A 69 2.62 8.43 -18.52
CA GLY A 69 2.74 9.65 -19.31
C GLY A 69 2.15 10.87 -18.60
N ASP A 70 1.31 11.61 -19.32
CA ASP A 70 0.66 12.84 -18.81
C ASP A 70 -0.28 12.59 -17.62
N LEU A 71 -0.74 11.35 -17.42
CA LEU A 71 -1.59 10.98 -16.29
C LEU A 71 -0.82 10.80 -14.98
N TYR A 72 0.52 10.73 -15.04
CA TYR A 72 1.33 10.41 -13.86
C TYR A 72 1.07 11.36 -12.68
N GLU A 73 1.14 12.67 -12.91
CA GLU A 73 1.00 13.66 -11.83
C GLU A 73 -0.38 13.66 -11.19
N SER A 74 -1.45 13.56 -12.00
CA SER A 74 -2.81 13.55 -11.49
C SER A 74 -3.14 12.25 -10.74
N LYS A 75 -2.60 11.11 -11.21
CA LYS A 75 -2.79 9.81 -10.54
C LYS A 75 -2.04 9.74 -9.20
N ILE A 76 -0.79 10.19 -9.14
CA ILE A 76 -0.02 10.20 -7.89
C ILE A 76 -0.70 11.07 -6.84
N LYS A 77 -1.24 12.23 -7.23
CA LYS A 77 -2.00 13.09 -6.32
C LYS A 77 -3.24 12.36 -5.79
N GLY A 78 -4.04 11.77 -6.67
CA GLY A 78 -5.25 11.04 -6.28
C GLY A 78 -4.98 9.81 -5.41
N PHE A 79 -3.87 9.10 -5.62
CA PHE A 79 -3.48 7.96 -4.77
C PHE A 79 -3.05 8.38 -3.37
N PHE A 80 -2.54 9.60 -3.20
CA PHE A 80 -2.08 10.08 -1.89
C PHE A 80 -3.16 10.81 -1.09
N GLU A 81 -4.15 11.41 -1.75
CA GLU A 81 -5.31 11.97 -1.05
C GLU A 81 -5.96 10.86 -0.21
N GLU A 82 -6.17 11.09 1.10
CA GLU A 82 -6.78 10.10 1.98
C GLU A 82 -8.17 9.70 1.46
N HIS A 83 -8.37 8.40 1.23
CA HIS A 83 -9.61 7.87 0.67
C HIS A 83 -9.93 6.46 1.19
N MET A 84 -11.12 5.99 0.86
CA MET A 84 -11.60 4.65 1.18
C MET A 84 -12.28 4.02 -0.03
N HIS A 85 -12.29 2.69 -0.05
CA HIS A 85 -13.03 1.89 -1.01
C HIS A 85 -14.11 1.07 -0.27
N GLU A 86 -15.22 0.79 -0.95
CA GLU A 86 -16.25 -0.12 -0.44
C GLU A 86 -15.77 -1.58 -0.48
N ASP A 87 -14.91 -1.90 -1.44
CA ASP A 87 -14.25 -3.19 -1.63
C ASP A 87 -12.80 -3.18 -1.14
N GLU A 88 -12.19 -4.36 -1.03
CA GLU A 88 -10.79 -4.51 -0.64
C GLU A 88 -9.83 -3.92 -1.69
N GLU A 89 -8.86 -3.14 -1.24
CA GLU A 89 -7.69 -2.77 -2.05
C GLU A 89 -6.60 -3.84 -1.90
N ILE A 90 -6.36 -4.59 -2.99
CA ILE A 90 -5.32 -5.63 -3.04
C ILE A 90 -4.26 -5.25 -4.07
N ARG A 91 -2.99 -5.35 -3.69
CA ARG A 91 -1.84 -5.02 -4.54
C ARG A 91 -0.73 -6.06 -4.37
N TYR A 92 -0.23 -6.57 -5.49
CA TYR A 92 0.97 -7.39 -5.54
C TYR A 92 2.06 -6.63 -6.31
N ILE A 93 3.18 -6.35 -5.67
CA ILE A 93 4.26 -5.52 -6.23
C ILE A 93 5.18 -6.42 -7.06
N LEU A 94 5.16 -6.23 -8.38
CA LEU A 94 5.98 -6.98 -9.34
C LEU A 94 7.39 -6.43 -9.50
N ASP A 95 7.54 -5.10 -9.42
CA ASP A 95 8.80 -4.38 -9.52
C ASP A 95 8.68 -3.01 -8.82
N GLY A 96 9.80 -2.42 -8.44
CA GLY A 96 9.86 -1.15 -7.73
C GLY A 96 9.39 -1.23 -6.27
N THR A 97 9.04 -0.06 -5.71
CA THR A 97 8.60 0.10 -4.31
C THR A 97 7.60 1.24 -4.18
N GLY A 98 6.87 1.29 -3.06
CA GLY A 98 5.94 2.36 -2.72
C GLY A 98 5.51 2.28 -1.26
N TYR A 99 4.75 3.28 -0.82
CA TYR A 99 4.19 3.38 0.52
C TYR A 99 2.66 3.24 0.45
N PHE A 100 2.09 2.57 1.45
CA PHE A 100 0.65 2.52 1.70
C PHE A 100 0.43 2.99 3.13
N ASP A 101 -0.03 4.23 3.27
CA ASP A 101 -0.29 4.83 4.56
C ASP A 101 -1.72 4.49 5.01
N VAL A 102 -1.84 3.95 6.23
CA VAL A 102 -3.13 3.54 6.80
C VAL A 102 -3.32 4.17 8.18
N ARG A 103 -4.57 4.50 8.50
CA ARG A 103 -4.92 5.03 9.82
C ARG A 103 -4.83 3.92 10.88
N ARG A 104 -4.08 4.18 11.96
CA ARG A 104 -3.95 3.28 13.11
C ARG A 104 -5.23 3.19 13.95
N THR A 105 -6.07 4.22 13.93
CA THR A 105 -7.35 4.23 14.63
C THR A 105 -8.45 4.55 13.62
N ARG A 106 -9.56 3.80 13.67
CA ARG A 106 -10.80 4.29 13.11
C ARG A 106 -11.24 5.46 13.99
N ASP A 107 -11.28 6.66 13.43
CA ASP A 107 -12.15 7.68 14.00
C ASP A 107 -13.57 7.12 13.94
N GLY A 108 -14.19 6.97 15.12
CA GLY A 108 -15.53 6.40 15.27
C GLY A 108 -16.63 7.31 14.77
#